data_AF-A0A9C9KAW5-F1
#
_entry.id   AF-A0A9C9KAW5-F1
#
_cell.length_a   1.000
_cell.length_b   1.000
_cell.length_c   1.000
_cell.angle_alpha   90.00
_cell.angle_beta   90.00
_cell.angle_gamma   90.00
#
_symmetry.space_group_name_H-M   'P 1'
#
loop_
_entity.id
_entity.type
_entity.pdbx_description
1 polymer ?
#
loop_
_entity_poly.entity_id
_entity_poly.type
_entity_poly.pdbx_seq_one_letter_code
_entity_poly.pdbx_strand_id
1 'polypeptide(L)'
;MKREAASWMKKLASHYEKMRNRYPNDKLIILFDIDGTILDMRYMIFYVLRLFDRKNNTSYFERLNISDITVHENQVKTLLTQLEIPDPQIEQIHNWYLKERWTRAAMIESHRPFRGV
;
A
#
# COMPACT_ATOMS: atom_id res chain seq x y z
N MET A 1 -13.74 21.20 6.81
CA MET A 1 -13.07 20.17 5.99
C MET A 1 -12.28 20.77 4.81
N LYS A 2 -11.46 21.83 5.02
CA LYS A 2 -10.72 22.56 3.95
C LYS A 2 -9.19 22.64 4.16
N ARG A 3 -8.66 22.07 5.25
CA ARG A 3 -7.25 22.25 5.66
C ARG A 3 -6.27 21.22 5.08
N GLU A 4 -6.72 20.04 4.67
CA GLU A 4 -5.82 18.98 4.20
C GLU A 4 -5.34 19.16 2.76
N ALA A 5 -6.20 19.65 1.86
CA ALA A 5 -5.83 19.88 0.45
C ALA A 5 -4.66 20.88 0.30
N ALA A 6 -4.68 21.95 1.10
CA ALA A 6 -3.59 22.94 1.09
C ALA A 6 -2.27 22.38 1.66
N SER A 7 -2.34 21.35 2.51
CA SER A 7 -1.16 20.76 3.15
C SER A 7 -0.35 19.89 2.19
N TRP A 8 -1.01 19.06 1.36
CA TRP A 8 -0.29 18.17 0.44
C TRP A 8 0.37 18.94 -0.71
N MET A 9 -0.30 19.95 -1.28
CA MET A 9 0.30 20.79 -2.34
C MET A 9 1.54 21.52 -1.83
N LYS A 10 1.50 22.03 -0.59
CA LYS A 10 2.66 22.67 0.04
C LYS A 10 3.81 21.68 0.28
N LYS A 11 3.52 20.46 0.74
CA LYS A 11 4.53 19.40 0.90
C LYS A 11 5.16 19.02 -0.44
N LEU A 12 4.34 18.86 -1.48
CA LEU A 12 4.79 18.58 -2.83
C LEU A 12 5.71 19.69 -3.36
N ALA A 13 5.28 20.95 -3.28
CA ALA A 13 6.07 22.10 -3.74
C ALA A 13 7.43 22.15 -3.01
N SER A 14 7.43 22.01 -1.68
CA SER A 14 8.67 21.98 -0.90
C SER A 14 9.58 20.80 -1.26
N HIS A 15 9.01 19.63 -1.56
CA HIS A 15 9.79 18.48 -2.03
C HIS A 15 10.39 18.73 -3.42
N TYR A 16 9.59 19.25 -4.34
CA TYR A 16 10.05 19.60 -5.69
C TYR A 16 11.20 20.62 -5.64
N GLU A 17 11.07 21.71 -4.87
CA GLU A 17 12.14 22.70 -4.70
C GLU A 17 13.44 22.07 -4.18
N LYS A 18 13.34 21.20 -3.17
CA LYS A 18 14.51 20.48 -2.63
C LYS A 18 15.17 19.60 -3.68
N MET A 19 14.40 18.87 -4.47
CA MET A 19 14.92 18.00 -5.52
C MET A 19 15.51 18.82 -6.68
N ARG A 20 14.88 19.94 -7.05
CA ARG A 20 15.38 20.83 -8.10
C ARG A 20 16.72 21.43 -7.74
N ASN A 21 16.89 21.87 -6.49
CA ASN A 21 18.15 22.38 -5.97
C ASN A 21 19.23 21.31 -5.89
N ARG A 22 18.87 20.06 -5.58
CA ARG A 22 19.81 18.94 -5.49
C ARG A 22 20.35 18.50 -6.85
N TYR A 23 19.53 18.59 -7.90
CA TYR A 23 19.87 18.06 -9.22
C TYR A 23 19.77 19.14 -10.31
N PRO A 24 20.41 20.32 -10.22
CA PRO A 24 20.04 21.52 -10.98
C PRO A 24 19.94 21.37 -12.51
N ASN A 25 20.74 20.47 -13.10
CA ASN A 25 20.83 20.29 -14.56
C ASN A 25 20.03 19.08 -15.07
N ASP A 26 19.44 18.27 -14.19
CA ASP A 26 18.74 17.05 -14.59
C ASP A 26 17.30 17.33 -15.02
N LYS A 27 16.79 16.53 -15.94
CA LYS A 27 15.35 16.52 -16.26
C LYS A 27 14.61 15.76 -15.15
N LEU A 28 13.75 16.45 -14.39
CA LEU A 28 12.95 15.85 -13.33
C LEU A 28 11.53 15.60 -13.82
N ILE A 29 10.94 14.50 -13.36
CA ILE A 29 9.52 14.17 -13.54
C ILE A 29 8.86 14.06 -12.17
N ILE A 30 7.61 14.51 -12.08
CA ILE A 30 6.75 14.23 -10.93
C ILE A 30 5.74 13.18 -11.40
N LEU A 31 5.75 12.01 -10.75
CA LEU A 31 4.84 10.92 -11.04
C LEU A 31 3.81 10.81 -9.91
N PHE A 32 2.53 10.80 -10.28
CA PHE A 32 1.44 10.48 -9.37
C PHE A 32 0.80 9.19 -9.82
N ASP A 33 0.63 8.26 -8.89
CA ASP A 33 -0.31 7.18 -9.10
C ASP A 33 -1.70 7.68 -8.71
N ILE A 34 -2.59 7.74 -9.69
CA ILE A 34 -3.98 8.13 -9.52
C ILE A 34 -4.80 6.87 -9.77
N ASP A 35 -5.65 6.52 -8.81
CA ASP A 35 -6.57 5.39 -8.89
C ASP A 35 -5.91 4.01 -9.10
N GLY A 36 -4.65 3.83 -8.68
CA GLY A 36 -3.94 2.54 -8.73
C GLY A 36 -3.54 2.12 -10.15
N THR A 37 -3.32 3.09 -11.04
CA THR A 37 -2.98 2.85 -12.45
C THR A 37 -1.50 2.47 -12.62
N ILE A 38 -0.63 2.96 -11.74
CA ILE A 38 0.81 2.75 -11.78
C ILE A 38 1.22 1.66 -10.78
N LEU A 39 0.63 1.67 -9.59
CA LEU A 39 0.95 0.70 -8.54
C LEU A 39 -0.17 -0.30 -8.40
N ASP A 40 0.20 -1.58 -8.41
CA ASP A 40 -0.74 -2.64 -8.11
C ASP A 40 -0.72 -2.92 -6.61
N MET A 41 -1.64 -2.25 -5.90
CA MET A 41 -1.75 -2.32 -4.46
C MET A 41 -2.14 -3.70 -3.94
N ARG A 42 -2.64 -4.61 -4.80
CA ARG A 42 -2.95 -5.99 -4.42
C ARG A 42 -1.70 -6.74 -3.96
N TYR A 43 -0.55 -6.49 -4.59
CA TYR A 43 0.71 -7.10 -4.18
C TYR A 43 1.20 -6.60 -2.82
N MET A 44 0.96 -5.32 -2.52
CA MET A 44 1.26 -4.77 -1.20
C MET A 44 0.36 -5.40 -0.14
N ILE A 45 -0.95 -5.46 -0.37
CA ILE A 45 -1.90 -6.10 0.55
C ILE A 45 -1.50 -7.57 0.79
N PHE A 46 -1.27 -8.31 -0.29
CA PHE A 46 -0.83 -9.70 -0.25
C PHE A 46 0.42 -9.90 0.60
N TYR A 47 1.45 -9.09 0.35
CA TYR A 47 2.70 -9.16 1.08
C TYR A 47 2.49 -8.92 2.58
N VAL A 48 1.75 -7.87 2.96
CA VAL A 48 1.56 -7.50 4.37
C VAL A 48 0.76 -8.57 5.12
N LEU A 49 -0.26 -9.15 4.50
CA LEU A 49 -1.05 -10.24 5.09
C LEU A 49 -0.20 -11.51 5.26
N ARG A 50 0.58 -11.90 4.24
CA ARG A 50 1.53 -13.04 4.37
C ARG A 50 2.62 -12.77 5.39
N LEU A 51 3.02 -11.51 5.58
CA LEU A 51 3.97 -11.12 6.61
C LEU A 51 3.37 -11.24 8.01
N PHE A 52 2.07 -10.96 8.18
CA PHE A 52 1.38 -11.19 9.45
C PHE A 52 1.49 -12.65 9.88
N ASP A 53 1.18 -13.59 8.97
CA ASP A 53 1.30 -15.03 9.23
C ASP A 53 2.71 -15.42 9.66
N ARG A 54 3.73 -14.96 8.93
CA ARG A 54 5.14 -15.24 9.26
C ARG A 54 5.58 -14.67 10.60
N LYS A 55 5.06 -13.52 11.00
CA LYS A 55 5.47 -12.83 12.24
C LYS A 55 4.71 -13.30 13.48
N ASN A 56 3.49 -13.78 13.31
CA ASN A 56 2.63 -14.23 14.41
C ASN A 56 2.48 -15.76 14.46
N ASN A 57 3.16 -16.48 13.56
CA ASN A 57 3.10 -17.94 13.43
C ASN A 57 1.66 -18.45 13.21
N THR A 58 0.95 -17.79 12.30
CA THR A 58 -0.42 -18.15 11.87
C THR A 58 -0.43 -18.57 10.41
N SER A 59 -1.56 -19.10 9.94
CA SER A 59 -1.72 -19.65 8.58
C SER A 59 -2.96 -19.12 7.85
N TYR A 60 -3.50 -17.97 8.27
CA TYR A 60 -4.75 -17.40 7.74
C TYR A 60 -4.69 -17.13 6.23
N PHE A 61 -3.51 -16.77 5.72
CA PHE A 61 -3.31 -16.31 4.34
C PHE A 61 -2.46 -17.28 3.52
N GLU A 62 -2.33 -18.54 3.94
CA GLU A 62 -1.58 -19.55 3.17
C GLU A 62 -2.15 -19.83 1.79
N ARG A 63 -3.47 -19.75 1.65
CA ARG A 63 -4.19 -20.00 0.39
C ARG A 63 -4.59 -18.73 -0.35
N LEU A 64 -4.28 -17.55 0.20
CA LEU A 64 -4.57 -16.29 -0.45
C LEU A 64 -3.81 -16.20 -1.78
N ASN A 65 -4.45 -15.70 -2.83
CA ASN A 65 -3.84 -15.33 -4.10
C ASN A 65 -4.09 -13.85 -4.40
N ILE A 66 -3.31 -13.29 -5.32
CA ILE A 66 -3.49 -11.90 -5.77
C ILE A 66 -4.87 -11.67 -6.38
N SER A 67 -5.42 -12.66 -7.09
CA SER A 67 -6.76 -12.61 -7.70
C SER A 67 -7.88 -12.47 -6.68
N ASP A 68 -7.65 -12.92 -5.45
CA ASP A 68 -8.64 -12.90 -4.37
C ASP A 68 -8.73 -11.50 -3.72
N ILE A 69 -7.75 -10.64 -4.00
CA ILE A 69 -7.70 -9.27 -3.49
C ILE A 69 -8.43 -8.36 -4.47
N THR A 70 -9.73 -8.21 -4.23
CA THR A 70 -10.63 -7.39 -5.05
C THR A 70 -10.95 -6.03 -4.43
N VAL A 71 -10.34 -5.71 -3.29
CA VAL A 71 -10.62 -4.50 -2.51
C VAL A 71 -9.52 -3.44 -2.68
N HIS A 72 -9.88 -2.18 -2.47
CA HIS A 72 -8.91 -1.09 -2.34
C HIS A 72 -8.08 -1.27 -1.06
N GLU A 73 -6.86 -0.73 -1.01
CA GLU A 73 -5.94 -0.91 0.12
C GLU A 73 -6.41 -0.26 1.43
N ASN A 74 -7.47 0.55 1.39
CA ASN A 74 -8.11 1.14 2.58
C ASN A 74 -9.32 0.32 3.06
N GLN A 75 -9.67 -0.77 2.36
CA GLN A 75 -10.83 -1.61 2.62
C GLN A 75 -10.43 -3.05 3.01
N VAL A 76 -9.19 -3.25 3.49
CA VAL A 76 -8.69 -4.59 3.85
C VAL A 76 -9.55 -5.27 4.91
N LYS A 77 -10.20 -4.53 5.81
CA LYS A 77 -11.14 -5.13 6.76
C LYS A 77 -12.27 -5.90 6.07
N THR A 78 -12.79 -5.39 4.95
CA THR A 78 -13.81 -6.07 4.13
C THR A 78 -13.26 -7.37 3.54
N LEU A 79 -12.02 -7.37 3.04
CA LEU A 79 -11.35 -8.58 2.56
C LEU A 79 -11.19 -9.62 3.69
N LEU A 80 -10.81 -9.20 4.90
CA LEU A 80 -10.69 -10.13 6.02
C LEU A 80 -12.03 -10.80 6.38
N THR A 81 -13.13 -10.05 6.33
CA THR A 81 -14.48 -10.61 6.49
C THR A 81 -14.84 -11.58 5.36
N GLN A 82 -14.50 -11.27 4.11
CA GLN A 82 -14.74 -12.15 2.96
C GLN A 82 -13.92 -13.44 3.00
N LEU A 83 -12.74 -13.41 3.64
CA LEU A 83 -11.89 -14.57 3.89
C LEU A 83 -12.32 -15.38 5.14
N GLU A 84 -13.47 -15.04 5.74
CA GLU A 84 -14.03 -15.74 6.92
C GLU A 84 -13.07 -15.75 8.13
N ILE A 85 -12.23 -14.71 8.26
CA ILE A 85 -11.40 -14.52 9.45
C ILE A 85 -12.31 -14.23 10.66
N PRO A 86 -12.10 -14.87 11.83
CA PRO A 86 -12.97 -14.62 12.97
C PRO A 86 -12.84 -13.18 13.51
N ASP A 87 -13.95 -12.60 13.96
CA ASP A 87 -14.04 -11.17 14.33
C ASP A 87 -12.95 -10.67 15.31
N PRO A 88 -12.58 -11.43 16.38
CA PRO A 88 -11.51 -11.00 17.28
C PRO A 88 -10.16 -10.81 16.58
N GLN A 89 -9.90 -11.60 15.54
CA GLN A 89 -8.66 -11.59 14.77
C GLN A 89 -8.68 -10.50 13.69
N ILE A 90 -9.86 -10.16 13.14
CA ILE A 90 -9.99 -9.10 12.14
C ILE A 90 -9.39 -7.79 12.64
N GLU A 91 -9.72 -7.36 13.86
CA GLU A 91 -9.19 -6.10 14.41
C GLU A 91 -7.67 -6.14 14.60
N GLN A 92 -7.13 -7.26 15.10
CA GLN A 92 -5.70 -7.43 15.29
C GLN A 92 -4.95 -7.34 13.95
N ILE A 93 -5.42 -8.06 12.94
CA ILE A 93 -4.82 -8.09 11.61
C ILE A 93 -4.96 -6.74 10.91
N HIS A 94 -6.12 -6.10 11.02
CA HIS A 94 -6.36 -4.79 10.42
C HIS A 94 -5.44 -3.71 11.01
N ASN A 95 -5.28 -3.68 12.34
CA ASN A 95 -4.37 -2.75 13.00
C ASN A 95 -2.91 -3.00 12.61
N TRP A 96 -2.50 -4.26 12.50
CA TRP A 96 -1.18 -4.63 11.97
C TRP A 96 -1.00 -4.13 10.53
N TYR A 97 -1.98 -4.39 9.67
CA TYR A 97 -1.94 -3.99 8.26
C TYR A 97 -1.78 -2.47 8.11
N LEU A 98 -2.55 -1.68 8.86
CA LEU A 98 -2.45 -0.21 8.83
C LEU A 98 -1.06 0.31 9.22
N LYS A 99 -0.37 -0.40 10.13
CA LYS A 99 0.99 -0.06 10.55
C LYS A 99 2.04 -0.42 9.49
N GLU A 100 1.89 -1.55 8.82
CA GLU A 100 2.93 -2.12 7.97
C GLU A 100 2.81 -1.74 6.48
N ARG A 101 1.62 -1.36 6.00
CA ARG A 101 1.32 -1.16 4.56
C ARG A 101 2.15 -0.11 3.83
N TRP A 102 2.66 0.88 4.55
CA TRP A 102 3.47 1.96 3.97
C TRP A 102 4.96 1.87 4.30
N THR A 103 5.41 0.72 4.83
CA THR A 103 6.83 0.46 4.99
C THR A 103 7.52 0.36 3.63
N ARG A 104 8.82 0.68 3.58
CA ARG A 104 9.60 0.57 2.34
C ARG A 104 9.52 -0.84 1.73
N ALA A 105 9.56 -1.87 2.56
CA ALA A 105 9.45 -3.25 2.10
C ALA A 105 8.10 -3.51 1.42
N ALA A 106 6.98 -3.11 2.06
CA ALA A 106 5.65 -3.27 1.49
C ALA A 106 5.46 -2.45 0.19
N MET A 107 6.01 -1.24 0.12
CA MET A 107 5.92 -0.40 -1.07
C MET A 107 6.69 -0.94 -2.27
N ILE A 108 7.83 -1.61 -2.08
CA ILE A 108 8.53 -2.24 -3.20
C ILE A 108 7.66 -3.28 -3.90
N GLU A 109 6.78 -3.96 -3.14
CA GLU A 109 5.91 -5.00 -3.68
C GLU A 109 4.81 -4.43 -4.60
N SER A 110 4.33 -3.20 -4.36
CA SER A 110 3.35 -2.57 -5.27
C SER A 110 3.93 -2.11 -6.60
N HIS A 111 5.26 -2.04 -6.71
CA HIS A 111 5.98 -1.70 -7.94
C HIS A 111 6.32 -2.95 -8.77
N ARG A 112 5.81 -4.13 -8.40
CA ARG A 112 6.05 -5.33 -9.18
C ARG A 112 5.49 -5.14 -10.60
N PRO A 113 6.26 -5.51 -11.63
CA PRO A 113 5.75 -5.47 -13.00
C PRO A 113 4.47 -6.30 -13.10
N PHE A 114 3.48 -5.78 -13.82
CA PHE A 114 2.34 -6.59 -14.23
C PHE A 114 2.85 -7.80 -15.01
N ARG A 115 2.46 -9.01 -14.59
CA ARG A 115 2.77 -10.22 -15.36
C ARG A 115 1.86 -10.28 -16.58
N GLY A 116 2.44 -10.26 -17.77
CA GLY A 116 1.71 -10.39 -19.05
C GLY A 116 1.73 -9.16 -19.96
N VAL A 117 2.53 -8.14 -19.63
CA VAL A 117 2.96 -7.07 -20.55
C VAL A 117 4.38 -7.31 -21.06
#